data_AF-A0A845JQW1-F1
#
_entry.id   AF-A0A845JQW1-F1
#
_cell.length_a   1.000
_cell.length_b   1.000
_cell.length_c   1.000
_cell.angle_alpha   90.00
_cell.angle_beta   90.00
_cell.angle_gamma   90.00
#
_symmetry.space_group_name_H-M   'P 1'
#
loop_
_entity.id
_entity.type
_entity.pdbx_description
1 polymer ?
#
loop_
_entity_poly.entity_id
_entity_poly.type
_entity_poly.pdbx_seq_one_letter_code
_entity_poly.pdbx_strand_id
1 'polypeptide(L)'
;MSDSDGAEGSFEKLSKAITEAVMTSSKVKKIVAEIQKNEEICPKSFMVLVLKMEVLTDSLELEVEEELTEERPAPKKRAGKKSPKKAQFIDGKQLTKKEIEFQEYSSKKFNTEEWLKKNGLIL
;
A
#
# COMPACT_ATOMS: atom_id res chain seq x y z
N MET A 1 7.84 8.30 -22.16
CA MET A 1 6.57 8.33 -21.41
C MET A 1 6.95 8.15 -19.96
N SER A 2 7.10 9.26 -19.24
CA SER A 2 7.75 9.36 -17.92
C SER A 2 6.92 10.29 -17.02
N ASP A 3 5.60 10.07 -16.99
CA ASP A 3 4.66 10.95 -16.29
C ASP A 3 4.01 10.29 -15.06
N SER A 4 4.41 9.06 -14.69
CA SER A 4 3.76 8.31 -13.59
C SER A 4 4.51 8.39 -12.24
N ASP A 5 5.84 8.51 -12.23
CA ASP A 5 6.64 8.59 -10.97
C ASP A 5 6.36 9.88 -10.17
N GLY A 6 5.92 10.95 -10.83
CA GLY A 6 5.63 12.23 -10.16
C GLY A 6 4.32 12.22 -9.36
N ALA A 7 3.35 11.41 -9.77
CA ALA A 7 2.03 11.36 -9.14
C ALA A 7 2.04 10.48 -7.88
N GLU A 8 2.76 9.36 -7.92
CA GLU A 8 2.89 8.40 -6.80
C GLU A 8 3.56 9.08 -5.58
N GLY A 9 4.69 9.76 -5.82
CA GLY A 9 5.35 10.55 -4.77
C GLY A 9 4.60 11.81 -4.33
N SER A 10 3.52 12.23 -5.02
CA SER A 10 2.68 13.36 -4.58
C SER A 10 1.60 12.92 -3.60
N PHE A 11 0.98 11.76 -3.84
CA PHE A 11 -0.02 11.18 -2.95
C PHE A 11 0.61 10.78 -1.62
N GLU A 12 1.79 10.17 -1.68
CA GLU A 12 2.59 9.76 -0.52
C GLU A 12 3.00 10.95 0.37
N LYS A 13 3.48 12.05 -0.24
CA LYS A 13 3.81 13.26 0.52
C LYS A 13 2.60 13.84 1.24
N LEU A 14 1.43 13.81 0.59
CA LEU A 14 0.18 14.28 1.17
C LEU A 14 -0.29 13.36 2.29
N SER A 15 -0.22 12.03 2.11
CA SER A 15 -0.60 11.07 3.14
C SER A 15 0.30 11.18 4.37
N LYS A 16 1.62 11.28 4.19
CA LYS A 16 2.59 11.51 5.27
C LYS A 16 2.30 12.79 6.06
N ALA A 17 2.08 13.91 5.36
CA ALA A 17 1.76 15.18 6.00
C ALA A 17 0.44 15.12 6.80
N ILE A 18 -0.57 14.41 6.29
CA ILE A 18 -1.84 14.18 6.99
C ILE A 18 -1.61 13.32 8.23
N THR A 19 -0.91 12.19 8.11
CA THR A 19 -0.62 11.28 9.24
C THR A 19 0.15 12.02 10.33
N GLU A 20 1.19 12.76 9.98
CA GLU A 20 1.98 13.53 10.94
C GLU A 20 1.12 14.59 11.64
N ALA A 21 0.29 15.35 10.90
CA ALA A 21 -0.62 16.34 11.48
C ALA A 21 -1.65 15.70 12.44
N VAL A 22 -2.18 14.54 12.09
CA VAL A 22 -3.13 13.79 12.92
C VAL A 22 -2.44 13.28 14.20
N MET A 23 -1.25 12.69 14.07
CA MET A 23 -0.51 12.09 15.19
C MET A 23 0.13 13.12 16.12
N THR A 24 0.42 14.33 15.65
CA THR A 24 0.97 15.42 16.47
C THR A 24 -0.10 16.28 17.14
N SER A 25 -1.34 16.26 16.62
CA SER A 25 -2.45 17.05 17.15
C SER A 25 -2.85 16.67 18.58
N SER A 26 -2.66 17.61 19.51
CA SER A 26 -3.06 17.45 20.91
C SER A 26 -4.58 17.24 21.08
N LYS A 27 -5.38 17.82 20.19
CA LYS A 27 -6.84 17.63 20.16
C LYS A 27 -7.20 16.21 19.77
N VAL A 28 -6.56 15.66 18.73
CA VAL A 28 -6.79 14.27 18.29
C VAL A 28 -6.37 13.31 19.40
N LYS A 29 -5.19 13.51 20.01
CA LYS A 29 -4.71 12.67 21.12
C LYS A 29 -5.71 12.60 22.29
N LYS A 30 -6.30 13.73 22.68
CA LYS A 30 -7.31 13.76 23.76
C LYS A 30 -8.57 12.97 23.41
N ILE A 31 -9.08 13.12 22.18
CA ILE A 31 -10.27 12.39 21.71
C ILE A 31 -10.00 10.88 21.66
N VAL A 32 -8.83 10.48 21.16
CA VAL A 32 -8.42 9.05 21.14
C VAL A 32 -8.32 8.49 22.56
N ALA A 33 -7.75 9.24 23.51
CA ALA A 33 -7.69 8.82 24.91
C ALA A 33 -9.08 8.70 25.54
N GLU A 34 -10.04 9.56 25.18
CA GLU A 34 -11.42 9.47 25.63
C GLU A 34 -12.14 8.24 25.04
N ILE A 35 -11.90 7.93 23.77
CA ILE A 35 -12.39 6.69 23.13
C ILE A 35 -11.84 5.46 23.86
N GLN A 36 -10.55 5.44 24.20
CA GLN A 36 -9.92 4.34 24.95
C GLN A 36 -10.45 4.19 26.38
N LYS A 37 -10.90 5.29 26.99
CA LYS A 37 -11.45 5.30 28.35
C LYS A 37 -12.89 4.79 28.41
N ASN A 38 -13.64 4.92 27.32
CA ASN A 38 -15.03 4.47 27.25
C ASN A 38 -15.09 2.97 26.96
N GLU A 39 -15.69 2.19 27.86
CA GLU A 39 -15.81 0.72 27.71
C GLU A 39 -16.84 0.30 26.64
N GLU A 40 -17.73 1.21 26.23
CA GLU A 40 -18.69 1.01 25.13
C GLU A 40 -18.18 1.60 23.81
N ILE A 41 -17.16 0.96 23.24
CA ILE A 41 -16.71 1.29 21.88
C ILE A 41 -17.66 0.61 20.89
N CYS A 42 -18.37 1.40 20.07
CA CYS A 42 -19.16 0.85 18.96
C CYS A 42 -18.23 0.13 17.96
N PRO A 43 -18.35 -1.21 17.77
CA PRO A 43 -17.40 -1.97 16.96
C PRO A 43 -17.29 -1.49 15.51
N LYS A 44 -18.41 -1.04 14.93
CA LYS A 44 -18.46 -0.52 13.55
C LYS A 44 -17.62 0.75 13.41
N SER A 45 -17.79 1.69 14.33
CA SER A 45 -17.07 2.97 14.29
C SER A 45 -15.57 2.79 14.55
N PHE A 46 -15.22 1.87 15.45
CA PHE A 46 -13.83 1.58 15.76
C PHE A 46 -13.10 0.90 14.59
N MET A 47 -13.73 -0.08 13.95
CA MET A 47 -13.17 -0.71 12.75
C MET A 47 -12.91 0.30 11.64
N VAL A 48 -13.82 1.25 11.40
CA VAL A 48 -13.61 2.33 10.41
C VAL A 48 -12.43 3.23 10.79
N LEU A 49 -12.25 3.53 12.07
CA LEU A 49 -11.10 4.30 12.55
C LEU A 49 -9.79 3.54 12.34
N VAL A 50 -9.75 2.25 12.69
CA VAL A 50 -8.58 1.39 12.50
C VAL A 50 -8.21 1.29 11.03
N LEU A 51 -9.15 0.97 10.14
CA LEU A 51 -8.89 0.88 8.70
C LEU A 51 -8.36 2.21 8.11
N LYS A 52 -8.90 3.34 8.56
CA LYS A 52 -8.42 4.66 8.10
C LYS A 52 -7.02 4.96 8.63
N MET A 53 -6.70 4.55 9.84
CA MET A 53 -5.35 4.70 10.39
C MET A 53 -4.36 3.76 9.68
N GLU A 54 -4.77 2.52 9.38
CA GLU A 54 -3.98 1.53 8.64
C GLU A 54 -3.60 2.04 7.24
N VAL A 55 -4.57 2.55 6.47
CA VAL A 55 -4.30 3.19 5.16
C VAL A 55 -3.32 4.36 5.28
N LEU A 56 -3.38 5.11 6.37
CA LEU A 56 -2.49 6.25 6.64
C LEU A 56 -1.09 5.81 7.11
N THR A 57 -0.95 4.63 7.73
CA THR A 57 0.32 4.08 8.23
C THR A 57 1.03 3.17 7.23
N ASP A 58 0.30 2.40 6.42
CA ASP A 58 0.87 1.57 5.34
C ASP A 58 1.63 2.42 4.31
N SER A 59 1.18 3.67 4.13
CA SER A 59 1.87 4.66 3.30
C SER A 59 3.19 5.15 3.90
N LEU A 60 3.42 4.97 5.20
CA LEU A 60 4.64 5.39 5.92
C LEU A 60 5.66 4.24 6.02
N GLU A 61 5.21 2.99 6.17
CA GLU A 61 6.10 1.82 6.32
C GLU A 61 6.91 1.52 5.05
N LEU A 62 6.44 1.96 3.87
CA LEU A 62 7.18 1.87 2.59
C LEU A 62 8.51 2.64 2.62
N GLU A 63 8.62 3.74 3.37
CA GLU A 63 9.88 4.49 3.52
C GLU A 63 10.80 3.91 4.62
N VAL A 64 10.26 3.26 5.67
CA VAL A 64 11.08 2.70 6.76
C VAL A 64 11.90 1.49 6.29
N GLU A 65 11.41 0.73 5.31
CA GLU A 65 12.21 -0.28 4.61
C GLU A 65 13.31 0.34 3.71
N GLU A 66 13.13 1.57 3.21
CA GLU A 66 14.13 2.26 2.39
C GLU A 66 15.22 2.96 3.22
N GLU A 67 14.88 3.58 4.36
CA GLU A 67 15.82 4.37 5.18
C GLU A 67 16.84 3.52 5.96
N LEU A 68 16.57 2.24 6.21
CA LEU A 68 17.51 1.33 6.90
C LEU A 68 18.68 0.82 6.04
N THR A 69 18.83 1.30 4.80
CA THR A 69 19.86 0.81 3.86
C THR A 69 20.99 1.79 3.53
N GLU A 70 21.08 2.97 4.16
CA GLU A 70 22.17 3.92 3.91
C GLU A 70 23.40 3.71 4.82
N GLU A 71 24.26 2.74 4.47
CA GLU A 71 25.68 2.77 4.84
C GLU A 71 26.53 2.81 3.54
N ARG A 72 27.26 3.91 3.32
CA ARG A 72 28.26 4.06 2.23
C ARG A 72 29.64 3.59 2.73
N PRO A 73 30.58 3.08 1.87
CA PRO A 73 30.94 3.70 0.58
C PRO A 73 31.20 2.73 -0.62
N ALA A 74 31.29 3.35 -1.81
CA ALA A 74 31.42 2.80 -3.18
C ALA A 74 32.79 2.09 -3.48
N PRO A 75 33.16 1.67 -4.72
CA PRO A 75 32.44 1.57 -6.02
C PRO A 75 32.71 0.26 -6.82
N LYS A 76 31.91 -0.03 -7.88
CA LYS A 76 32.39 -0.42 -9.24
C LYS A 76 31.24 -0.86 -10.16
N LYS A 77 31.22 -0.25 -11.34
CA LYS A 77 30.37 -0.56 -12.50
C LYS A 77 30.43 -2.04 -12.86
N ARG A 78 29.28 -2.71 -12.98
CA ARG A 78 29.10 -3.91 -13.81
C ARG A 78 27.75 -3.86 -14.51
N ALA A 79 27.76 -4.32 -15.76
CA ALA A 79 26.73 -4.22 -16.77
C ALA A 79 25.33 -4.67 -16.31
N GLY A 80 24.32 -4.08 -16.95
CA GLY A 80 22.89 -4.30 -16.70
C GLY A 80 22.53 -5.76 -16.49
N LYS A 81 22.30 -6.11 -15.23
CA LYS A 81 21.58 -7.31 -14.85
C LYS A 81 20.12 -6.87 -14.78
N LYS A 82 19.25 -7.49 -15.57
CA LYS A 82 17.80 -7.37 -15.38
C LYS A 82 17.56 -7.56 -13.88
N SER A 83 16.97 -6.57 -13.23
CA SER A 83 16.61 -6.69 -11.82
C SER A 83 15.86 -8.01 -11.64
N PRO A 84 16.25 -8.86 -10.68
CA PRO A 84 15.48 -10.06 -10.41
C PRO A 84 14.04 -9.60 -10.13
N LYS A 85 13.07 -10.08 -10.92
CA LYS A 85 11.65 -9.84 -10.63
C LYS A 85 11.43 -10.24 -9.17
N LYS A 86 11.04 -9.29 -8.32
CA LYS A 86 10.76 -9.53 -6.90
C LYS A 86 9.81 -10.74 -6.81
N ALA A 87 10.04 -11.62 -5.85
CA ALA A 87 9.17 -12.77 -5.63
C ALA A 87 7.75 -12.26 -5.33
N GLN A 88 6.76 -12.76 -6.09
CA GLN A 88 5.36 -12.41 -5.91
C GLN A 88 4.70 -13.42 -4.97
N PHE A 89 3.85 -12.95 -4.07
CA PHE A 89 3.16 -13.76 -3.08
C PHE A 89 1.65 -13.53 -3.17
N ILE A 90 0.86 -14.61 -3.10
CA ILE A 90 -0.61 -14.59 -2.94
C ILE A 90 -0.94 -15.53 -1.79
N ASP A 91 -1.77 -15.08 -0.84
CA ASP A 91 -2.16 -15.84 0.37
C ASP A 91 -0.95 -16.39 1.16
N GLY A 92 0.14 -15.62 1.20
CA GLY A 92 1.40 -16.01 1.87
C GLY A 92 2.22 -17.08 1.14
N LYS A 93 1.80 -17.51 -0.06
CA LYS A 93 2.53 -18.49 -0.88
C LYS A 93 3.26 -17.80 -2.03
N GLN A 94 4.51 -18.21 -2.26
CA GLN A 94 5.30 -17.72 -3.38
C GLN A 94 4.76 -18.27 -4.70
N LEU A 95 4.54 -17.37 -5.66
CA LEU A 95 4.08 -17.74 -7.00
C LEU A 95 5.20 -18.39 -7.82
N THR A 96 4.83 -19.43 -8.55
CA THR A 96 5.68 -20.03 -9.58
C THR A 96 5.75 -19.12 -10.82
N LYS A 97 6.79 -19.30 -11.64
CA LYS A 97 6.96 -18.53 -12.89
C LYS A 97 5.74 -18.64 -13.81
N LYS A 98 5.13 -19.84 -13.89
CA LYS A 98 3.95 -20.09 -14.73
C LYS A 98 2.72 -19.35 -14.23
N GLU A 99 2.53 -19.26 -12.91
CA GLU A 99 1.43 -18.51 -12.31
C GLU A 99 1.58 -17.01 -12.57
N ILE A 100 2.80 -16.48 -12.45
CA ILE A 100 3.09 -15.07 -12.79
C ILE A 100 2.79 -14.80 -14.26
N GLU A 101 3.26 -15.66 -15.17
CA GLU A 101 3.00 -15.53 -16.61
C GLU A 101 1.49 -15.63 -16.93
N PHE A 102 0.78 -16.53 -16.26
CA PHE A 102 -0.66 -16.68 -16.41
C PHE A 102 -1.41 -15.43 -15.92
N GLN A 103 -1.01 -14.87 -14.76
CA GLN A 103 -1.61 -13.65 -14.24
C GLN A 103 -1.36 -12.47 -15.20
N GLU A 104 -0.13 -12.29 -15.69
CA GLU A 104 0.20 -11.25 -16.67
C GLU A 104 -0.63 -11.41 -17.96
N TYR A 105 -0.86 -12.65 -18.42
CA TYR A 105 -1.73 -12.94 -19.58
C TYR A 105 -3.19 -12.62 -19.28
N SER A 106 -3.71 -13.11 -18.15
CA SER A 106 -5.10 -12.96 -17.74
C SER A 106 -5.45 -11.49 -17.57
N SER A 107 -4.61 -10.71 -16.87
CA SER A 107 -4.82 -9.27 -16.68
C SER A 107 -4.89 -8.49 -18.01
N LYS A 108 -4.22 -8.95 -19.07
CA LYS A 108 -4.28 -8.32 -20.40
C LYS A 108 -5.50 -8.72 -21.22
N LYS A 109 -6.07 -9.90 -20.96
CA LYS A 109 -7.14 -10.49 -21.78
C LYS A 109 -8.50 -10.49 -21.10
N PHE A 110 -8.53 -10.34 -19.78
CA PHE A 110 -9.74 -10.35 -19.00
C PHE A 110 -10.47 -9.01 -19.14
N ASN A 111 -11.68 -9.06 -19.70
CA ASN A 111 -12.58 -7.92 -19.72
C ASN A 111 -13.50 -8.00 -18.49
N THR A 112 -13.18 -7.19 -17.49
CA THR A 112 -13.93 -7.12 -16.23
C THR A 112 -15.40 -6.76 -16.47
N GLU A 113 -15.68 -5.81 -17.37
CA GLU A 113 -17.05 -5.35 -17.62
C GLU A 113 -17.91 -6.44 -18.29
N GLU A 114 -17.38 -7.11 -19.32
CA GLU A 114 -18.08 -8.23 -19.96
C GLU A 114 -18.31 -9.39 -18.98
N TRP A 115 -17.31 -9.72 -18.15
CA TRP A 115 -17.45 -10.77 -17.15
C TRP A 115 -18.51 -10.42 -16.09
N LEU A 116 -18.52 -9.18 -15.60
CA LEU A 116 -19.52 -8.73 -14.62
C LEU A 116 -20.94 -8.72 -15.21
N LYS A 117 -21.11 -8.26 -16.46
CA LYS A 117 -22.39 -8.30 -17.18
C LYS A 117 -22.90 -9.73 -17.38
N LYS A 118 -22.02 -10.64 -17.83
CA LYS A 118 -22.35 -12.06 -18.01
C LYS A 118 -22.85 -12.72 -16.73
N ASN A 119 -22.33 -12.29 -15.58
CA ASN A 119 -22.71 -12.81 -14.27
C ASN A 119 -23.84 -12.01 -13.58
N GLY A 120 -24.43 -11.02 -14.25
CA GLY A 120 -25.53 -10.21 -13.70
C GLY A 120 -25.14 -9.35 -12.50
N LEU A 121 -23.85 -9.07 -12.32
CA LEU A 121 -23.34 -8.24 -11.22
C LEU A 121 -23.45 -6.75 -11.54
N ILE A 122 -23.45 -6.40 -12.83
CA ILE A 122 -23.73 -5.07 -13.36
C ILE A 122 -24.65 -5.20 -14.57
N LEU A 123 -25.38 -4.13 -14.88
CA LEU A 123 -26.29 -4.01 -16.04
C LEU A 123 -25.53 -3.72 -17.33
#